data_AF-W2SEE2-F1
#
_entry.id   AF-W2SEE2-F1
#
_cell.length_a   1.000
_cell.length_b   1.000
_cell.length_c   1.000
_cell.angle_alpha   90.00
_cell.angle_beta   90.00
_cell.angle_gamma   90.00
#
_symmetry.space_group_name_H-M   'P 1'
#
loop_
_entity.id
_entity.type
_entity.pdbx_description
1 polymer ?
#
loop_
_entity_poly.entity_id
_entity_poly.type
_entity_poly.pdbx_seq_one_letter_code
_entity_poly.pdbx_strand_id
1 'polypeptide(L)'
;MRVSPTFLLRSIVSKLHPPSPATARESQRLLRSLDGAFRKRLDEVHPAPSLDAHRESDAPADGNHSVNTHLDAILQHPLLQSKNTAGAQPGSSRAVTLIDRILREGALDMDSLRKAAQIYLSDAQTFKRNEREQLAPRLAAWMASASDAQRTEFFTTSTTVGPVLLVMSRDGADETVWEWLKHLHRCKDASFVAHQQHLRTWLDAEDEFVSCMISNALRKKQFTAAAQQYVAAAAHRATLPQPAPMIAAWTRIASLVAMKRRRHGIPSALFSRVLAHAPPLDAMAKTYYSSGFLALYHPDRPSVQPLYHDLHNEAFVAHWSKWKWRRTTKIQQALLTAILDAADMASSRGKTAQARFFLDFAQTHFPDIVSRAEAVASPAARLDQAREELESHRGSIDHGHLEWAVG
;
A
#
# COMPACT_ATOMS: atom_id res chain seq x y z
N MET A 1 19.46 30.22 -25.07
CA MET A 1 20.61 29.32 -24.85
C MET A 1 20.14 28.13 -24.02
N ARG A 2 20.16 26.92 -24.59
CA ARG A 2 19.74 25.67 -23.92
C ARG A 2 20.98 25.08 -23.25
N VAL A 3 21.00 25.03 -21.92
CA VAL A 3 22.12 24.45 -21.15
C VAL A 3 21.81 22.98 -20.89
N SER A 4 22.72 22.10 -21.31
CA SER A 4 22.56 20.65 -21.30
C SER A 4 22.77 20.07 -19.88
N PRO A 5 21.91 19.15 -19.40
CA PRO A 5 21.93 18.62 -18.03
C PRO A 5 23.12 17.71 -17.71
N THR A 6 24.00 17.42 -18.67
CA THR A 6 25.16 16.54 -18.49
C THR A 6 26.31 17.18 -17.69
N PHE A 7 26.35 18.51 -17.56
CA PHE A 7 27.41 19.18 -16.80
C PHE A 7 27.19 19.21 -15.28
N LEU A 8 25.96 19.00 -14.80
CA LEU A 8 25.65 19.00 -13.36
C LEU A 8 26.00 17.68 -12.65
N LEU A 9 26.04 16.56 -13.37
CA LEU A 9 26.41 15.27 -12.77
C LEU A 9 27.91 15.16 -12.48
N ARG A 10 28.76 15.84 -13.26
CA ARG A 10 30.22 15.76 -13.11
C ARG A 10 30.73 16.49 -11.86
N SER A 11 30.04 17.55 -11.41
CA SER A 11 30.43 18.32 -10.22
C SER A 11 30.02 17.67 -8.89
N ILE A 12 29.07 16.72 -8.93
CA ILE A 12 28.64 15.94 -7.75
C ILE A 12 29.55 14.72 -7.58
N VAL A 13 29.93 14.05 -8.67
CA VAL A 13 30.85 12.90 -8.63
C VAL A 13 32.25 13.30 -8.17
N SER A 14 32.71 14.52 -8.48
CA SER A 14 34.01 15.03 -8.01
C SER A 14 34.05 15.42 -6.53
N LYS A 15 32.89 15.51 -5.86
CA LYS A 15 32.80 15.74 -4.41
C LYS A 15 32.63 14.44 -3.61
N LEU A 16 32.23 13.34 -4.24
CA LEU A 16 31.96 12.07 -3.58
C LEU A 16 33.17 11.12 -3.55
N HIS A 17 34.19 11.39 -4.38
CA HIS A 17 35.47 10.69 -4.33
C HIS A 17 36.58 11.71 -4.13
N PRO A 18 37.29 11.73 -2.99
CA PRO A 18 38.59 12.40 -2.95
C PRO A 18 39.45 11.79 -4.07
N PRO A 19 40.14 12.60 -4.90
CA PRO A 19 40.92 12.06 -5.99
C PRO A 19 41.94 11.08 -5.42
N SER A 20 41.93 9.86 -5.95
CA SER A 20 42.93 8.84 -5.65
C SER A 20 44.33 9.47 -5.71
N PRO A 21 45.18 9.31 -4.67
CA PRO A 21 46.52 9.91 -4.66
C PRO A 21 47.26 9.47 -5.93
N ALA A 22 47.62 10.45 -6.76
CA ALA A 22 47.96 10.21 -8.17
C ALA A 22 49.38 9.66 -8.37
N THR A 23 50.19 9.54 -7.31
CA THR A 23 51.54 8.98 -7.43
C THR A 23 51.95 8.19 -6.17
N ALA A 24 52.66 7.08 -6.37
CA ALA A 24 53.19 6.22 -5.30
C ALA A 24 54.10 6.96 -4.29
N ARG A 25 54.61 8.16 -4.64
CA ARG A 25 55.40 9.01 -3.73
C ARG A 25 54.53 9.75 -2.71
N GLU A 26 53.31 10.14 -3.06
CA GLU A 26 52.40 10.82 -2.13
C GLU A 26 51.80 9.86 -1.12
N SER A 27 51.45 8.63 -1.53
CA SER A 27 51.03 7.59 -0.58
C SER A 27 52.13 7.23 0.41
N GLN A 28 53.39 7.17 -0.03
CA GLN A 28 54.54 6.98 0.87
C GLN A 28 54.77 8.16 1.82
N ARG A 29 54.53 9.41 1.38
CA ARG A 29 54.59 10.58 2.27
C ARG A 29 53.48 10.57 3.31
N LEU A 30 52.26 10.18 2.93
CA LEU A 30 51.14 10.03 3.85
C LEU A 30 51.36 8.89 4.84
N LEU A 31 51.87 7.74 4.39
CA LEU A 31 52.23 6.64 5.27
C LEU A 31 53.32 7.04 6.26
N ARG A 32 54.39 7.73 5.82
CA ARG A 32 55.45 8.21 6.73
C ARG A 32 54.94 9.26 7.72
N SER A 33 54.00 10.11 7.30
CA SER A 33 53.33 11.08 8.17
C SER A 33 52.48 10.39 9.25
N LEU A 34 51.72 9.36 8.86
CA LEU A 34 50.91 8.56 9.77
C LEU A 34 51.78 7.76 10.73
N ASP A 35 52.83 7.08 10.24
CA ASP A 35 53.76 6.33 11.10
C ASP A 35 54.46 7.24 12.11
N GLY A 36 54.82 8.46 11.71
CA GLY A 36 55.38 9.46 12.62
C GLY A 36 54.39 9.90 13.70
N ALA A 37 53.13 10.15 13.32
CA ALA A 37 52.08 10.53 14.27
C ALA A 37 51.70 9.38 15.23
N PHE A 38 51.71 8.14 14.75
CA PHE A 38 51.48 6.96 15.57
C PHE A 38 52.63 6.68 16.54
N ARG A 39 53.89 6.78 16.08
CA ARG A 39 55.05 6.68 16.99
C ARG A 39 55.04 7.77 18.05
N LYS A 40 54.75 9.02 17.66
CA LYS A 40 54.69 10.13 18.62
C LYS A 40 53.61 9.91 19.68
N ARG A 41 52.45 9.36 19.31
CA ARG A 41 51.40 9.00 20.28
C ARG A 41 51.73 7.75 21.09
N LEU A 42 52.44 6.78 20.52
CA LEU A 42 52.93 5.61 21.25
C LEU A 42 53.96 6.00 22.31
N ASP A 43 54.89 6.89 21.98
CA ASP A 43 55.90 7.40 22.92
C ASP A 43 55.28 8.30 24.00
N GLU A 44 54.18 9.00 23.68
CA GLU A 44 53.42 9.84 24.62
C GLU A 44 52.58 9.01 25.61
N VAL A 45 52.07 7.85 25.17
CA VAL A 45 51.28 6.93 26.02
C VAL A 45 52.17 5.92 26.76
N HIS A 46 53.34 5.58 26.21
CA HIS A 46 54.34 4.72 26.82
C HIS A 46 55.68 5.46 26.92
N PRO A 47 55.82 6.41 27.86
CA PRO A 47 57.12 7.02 28.12
C PRO A 47 58.11 5.91 28.46
N ALA A 48 59.22 5.84 27.74
CA ALA A 48 60.25 4.84 27.97
C ALA A 48 60.62 4.83 29.46
N PRO A 49 60.67 3.66 30.11
CA PRO A 49 60.95 3.60 31.54
C PRO A 49 62.33 4.21 31.78
N SER A 50 62.35 5.35 32.48
CA SER A 50 63.57 5.92 33.02
C SER A 50 64.20 4.87 33.91
N LEU A 51 65.41 4.43 33.53
CA LEU A 51 66.31 3.64 34.35
C LEU A 51 66.76 4.50 35.53
N ASP A 52 65.89 4.68 36.51
CA ASP A 52 66.25 5.11 37.86
C ASP A 52 65.19 4.52 38.80
N ALA A 53 65.41 3.24 39.10
CA ALA A 53 64.68 2.52 40.12
C ALA A 53 65.23 2.89 41.51
N HIS A 54 64.37 3.33 42.42
CA HIS A 54 64.43 2.81 43.77
C HIS A 54 63.06 2.76 44.46
N ARG A 55 62.77 1.53 44.90
CA ARG A 55 61.93 1.08 46.03
C ARG A 55 60.47 0.75 45.79
N GLU A 56 60.27 -0.58 45.68
CA GLU A 56 59.42 -1.41 46.53
C GLU A 56 57.93 -1.07 46.59
N SER A 57 57.12 -1.87 45.87
CA SER A 57 56.14 -2.72 46.55
C SER A 57 55.61 -3.79 45.60
N ASP A 58 55.55 -5.02 46.12
CA ASP A 58 54.97 -6.22 45.55
C ASP A 58 53.51 -6.05 45.11
N ALA A 59 53.20 -6.49 43.88
CA ALA A 59 51.95 -7.19 43.54
C ALA A 59 52.08 -7.82 42.13
N PRO A 60 51.64 -9.08 41.92
CA PRO A 60 51.82 -9.78 40.66
C PRO A 60 50.73 -9.42 39.65
N ALA A 61 51.19 -9.16 38.42
CA ALA A 61 50.58 -9.46 37.12
C ALA A 61 49.04 -9.51 37.01
N ASP A 62 48.46 -8.42 36.50
CA ASP A 62 47.19 -8.44 35.76
C ASP A 62 47.29 -7.60 34.47
N GLY A 63 48.31 -7.90 33.65
CA GLY A 63 48.53 -7.25 32.35
C GLY A 63 47.46 -7.57 31.29
N ASN A 64 46.60 -8.57 31.51
CA ASN A 64 45.57 -8.97 30.55
C ASN A 64 44.29 -8.13 30.65
N HIS A 65 44.02 -7.49 31.79
CA HIS A 65 42.81 -6.67 31.95
C HIS A 65 42.89 -5.36 31.17
N SER A 66 44.07 -4.76 31.02
CA SER A 66 44.28 -3.52 30.26
C SER A 66 44.08 -3.71 28.76
N VAL A 67 44.56 -4.82 28.18
CA VAL A 67 44.38 -5.11 26.75
C VAL A 67 42.90 -5.40 26.44
N ASN A 68 42.22 -6.13 27.32
CA ASN A 68 40.80 -6.44 27.14
C ASN A 68 39.89 -5.22 27.36
N THR A 69 40.18 -4.34 28.34
CA THR A 69 39.42 -3.09 28.51
C THR A 69 39.70 -2.09 27.39
N HIS A 70 40.92 -2.04 26.87
CA HIS A 70 41.24 -1.20 25.71
C HIS A 70 40.59 -1.73 24.42
N LEU A 71 40.55 -3.06 24.23
CA LEU A 71 39.79 -3.67 23.13
C LEU A 71 38.30 -3.41 23.25
N ASP A 72 37.71 -3.54 24.44
CA ASP A 72 36.31 -3.22 24.68
C ASP A 72 36.03 -1.72 24.45
N ALA A 73 36.92 -0.82 24.85
CA ALA A 73 36.80 0.61 24.58
C ALA A 73 36.90 0.95 23.08
N ILE A 74 37.75 0.24 22.33
CA ILE A 74 37.84 0.37 20.86
C ILE A 74 36.57 -0.19 20.20
N LEU A 75 36.10 -1.37 20.62
CA LEU A 75 34.89 -2.00 20.07
C LEU A 75 33.60 -1.22 20.42
N GLN A 76 33.62 -0.46 21.51
CA GLN A 76 32.54 0.43 21.92
C GLN A 76 32.62 1.84 21.30
N HIS A 77 33.65 2.12 20.50
CA HIS A 77 33.81 3.44 19.89
C HIS A 77 32.67 3.72 18.87
N PRO A 78 31.99 4.87 18.95
CA PRO A 78 30.81 5.18 18.12
C PRO A 78 31.10 5.18 16.61
N LEU A 79 32.35 5.37 16.20
CA LEU A 79 32.75 5.26 14.79
C LEU A 79 32.78 3.80 14.27
N LEU A 80 33.12 2.82 15.13
CA LEU A 80 33.15 1.40 14.78
C LEU A 80 31.78 0.74 14.93
N GLN A 81 30.96 1.22 15.86
CA GLN A 81 29.55 0.82 15.97
C GLN A 81 28.68 1.42 14.85
N SER A 82 29.08 2.52 14.22
CA SER A 82 28.28 3.16 13.17
C SER A 82 28.18 2.39 11.84
N LYS A 83 28.91 1.27 11.67
CA LYS A 83 28.97 0.58 10.37
C LYS A 83 28.68 -0.93 10.38
N ASN A 84 28.35 -1.52 11.53
CA ASN A 84 28.05 -2.96 11.64
C ASN A 84 26.58 -3.34 11.89
N THR A 85 25.62 -2.43 11.69
CA THR A 85 24.18 -2.77 11.61
C THR A 85 23.63 -2.76 10.18
N ALA A 86 24.49 -3.06 9.19
CA ALA A 86 24.07 -3.41 7.83
C ALA A 86 24.11 -4.92 7.58
N GLY A 87 24.12 -5.74 8.64
CA GLY A 87 23.44 -7.03 8.55
C GLY A 87 21.96 -6.70 8.39
N ALA A 88 21.42 -6.89 7.19
CA ALA A 88 20.08 -6.47 6.79
C ALA A 88 19.04 -7.01 7.78
N GLN A 89 18.70 -6.24 8.81
CA GLN A 89 17.58 -6.58 9.65
C GLN A 89 16.33 -6.56 8.76
N PRO A 90 15.47 -7.58 8.84
CA PRO A 90 14.21 -7.55 8.14
C PRO A 90 13.48 -6.29 8.59
N GLY A 91 12.97 -5.48 7.66
CA GLY A 91 12.43 -4.19 8.06
C GLY A 91 11.12 -4.31 8.88
N SER A 92 10.52 -5.51 8.99
CA SER A 92 9.55 -5.84 10.04
C SER A 92 10.11 -5.59 11.44
N SER A 93 11.30 -6.09 11.76
CA SER A 93 12.02 -5.82 13.02
C SER A 93 12.32 -4.33 13.17
N ARG A 94 12.66 -3.64 12.07
CA ARG A 94 12.89 -2.18 12.08
C ARG A 94 11.62 -1.39 12.40
N ALA A 95 10.47 -1.77 11.86
CA ALA A 95 9.18 -1.12 12.14
C ALA A 95 8.76 -1.33 13.59
N VAL A 96 8.91 -2.55 14.08
CA VAL A 96 8.65 -3.00 15.45
C VAL A 96 9.51 -2.23 16.46
N THR A 97 10.82 -2.15 16.24
CA THR A 97 11.75 -1.37 17.09
C THR A 97 11.51 0.13 17.02
N LEU A 98 11.13 0.66 15.85
CA LEU A 98 10.78 2.06 15.69
C LEU A 98 9.53 2.41 16.52
N ILE A 99 8.49 1.58 16.48
CA ILE A 99 7.30 1.78 17.31
C ILE A 99 7.62 1.65 18.80
N ASP A 100 8.38 0.63 19.22
CA ASP A 100 8.79 0.52 20.63
C ASP A 100 9.56 1.73 21.11
N ARG A 101 10.48 2.24 20.29
CA ARG A 101 11.25 3.43 20.63
C ARG A 101 10.32 4.61 20.85
N ILE A 102 9.38 4.85 19.94
CA ILE A 102 8.46 5.98 20.04
C ILE A 102 7.49 5.81 21.21
N LEU A 103 7.01 4.60 21.47
CA LEU A 103 6.15 4.33 22.63
C LEU A 103 6.87 4.59 23.95
N ARG A 104 8.18 4.29 24.03
CA ARG A 104 9.01 4.61 25.20
C ARG A 104 9.27 6.11 25.34
N GLU A 105 9.45 6.81 24.22
CA GLU A 105 9.67 8.26 24.20
C GLU A 105 8.39 9.07 24.49
N GLY A 106 7.20 8.44 24.44
CA GLY A 106 5.92 9.05 24.78
C GLY A 106 5.40 10.05 23.74
N ALA A 107 6.15 10.32 22.66
CA ALA A 107 5.82 11.26 21.61
C ALA A 107 5.40 10.54 20.33
N LEU A 108 4.26 9.84 20.36
CA LEU A 108 3.75 9.19 19.14
C LEU A 108 3.12 10.21 18.19
N ASP A 109 3.90 10.55 17.16
CA ASP A 109 3.42 11.27 15.99
C ASP A 109 2.76 10.33 14.98
N MET A 110 1.63 10.77 14.40
CA MET A 110 0.87 10.04 13.39
C MET A 110 1.72 9.75 12.14
N ASP A 111 2.62 10.65 11.75
CA ASP A 111 3.53 10.41 10.61
C ASP A 111 4.50 9.25 10.89
N SER A 112 4.97 9.14 12.12
CA SER A 112 5.84 8.05 12.53
C SER A 112 5.11 6.70 12.53
N LEU A 113 3.84 6.68 12.96
CA LEU A 113 2.96 5.50 12.89
C LEU A 113 2.76 5.05 11.44
N ARG A 114 2.48 5.99 10.53
CA ARG A 114 2.33 5.74 9.10
C ARG A 114 3.61 5.16 8.49
N LYS A 115 4.78 5.75 8.79
CA LYS A 115 6.08 5.27 8.30
C LYS A 115 6.35 3.85 8.80
N ALA A 116 6.08 3.56 10.08
CA ALA A 116 6.26 2.23 10.63
C ALA A 116 5.39 1.19 9.91
N ALA A 117 4.11 1.50 9.71
CA ALA A 117 3.19 0.63 8.99
C ALA A 117 3.61 0.40 7.53
N GLN A 118 4.07 1.44 6.84
CA GLN A 118 4.55 1.33 5.45
C GLN A 118 5.81 0.46 5.34
N ILE A 119 6.79 0.65 6.23
CA ILE A 119 7.99 -0.19 6.30
C ILE A 119 7.56 -1.65 6.47
N TYR A 120 6.73 -1.92 7.49
CA TYR A 120 6.22 -3.26 7.76
C TYR A 120 5.53 -3.90 6.54
N LEU A 121 4.65 -3.16 5.86
CA LEU A 121 3.93 -3.65 4.68
C LEU A 121 4.87 -3.93 3.50
N SER A 122 5.93 -3.13 3.33
CA SER A 122 6.91 -3.32 2.26
C SER A 122 7.78 -4.56 2.49
N ASP A 123 8.22 -4.83 3.71
CA ASP A 123 9.03 -6.01 4.04
C ASP A 123 8.21 -7.29 4.05
N ALA A 124 6.94 -7.19 4.43
CA ALA A 124 6.07 -8.34 4.43
C ALA A 124 5.77 -8.85 3.00
N GLN A 125 6.08 -8.08 1.94
CA GLN A 125 6.05 -8.59 0.57
C GLN A 125 7.23 -9.52 0.25
N THR A 126 8.34 -9.41 0.97
CA THR A 126 9.59 -10.09 0.65
C THR A 126 9.93 -11.23 1.61
N PHE A 127 9.46 -11.17 2.87
CA PHE A 127 9.84 -12.13 3.90
C PHE A 127 8.70 -13.02 4.39
N LYS A 128 9.05 -14.26 4.76
CA LYS A 128 8.15 -15.20 5.46
C LYS A 128 7.79 -14.62 6.83
N ARG A 129 6.51 -14.78 7.20
CA ARG A 129 5.91 -14.24 8.43
C ARG A 129 6.67 -14.74 9.68
N ASN A 130 7.33 -13.83 10.40
CA ASN A 130 7.86 -14.09 11.73
C ASN A 130 6.78 -13.79 12.77
N GLU A 131 6.25 -14.81 13.45
CA GLU A 131 5.19 -14.64 14.45
C GLU A 131 5.61 -13.77 15.65
N ARG A 132 6.91 -13.67 15.93
CA ARG A 132 7.46 -12.88 17.04
C ARG A 132 7.54 -11.38 16.75
N GLU A 133 7.39 -10.96 15.49
CA GLU A 133 7.53 -9.57 15.05
C GLU A 133 6.18 -8.98 14.60
N GLN A 134 5.09 -9.34 15.29
CA GLN A 134 3.77 -8.79 14.98
C GLN A 134 3.65 -7.36 15.48
N LEU A 135 3.20 -6.47 14.59
CA LEU A 135 3.06 -5.05 14.88
C LEU A 135 1.67 -4.73 15.43
N ALA A 136 0.66 -5.51 15.03
CA ALA A 136 -0.72 -5.35 15.47
C ALA A 136 -0.94 -5.31 16.99
N PRO A 137 -0.39 -6.23 17.83
CA PRO A 137 -0.63 -6.17 19.27
C PRO A 137 -0.08 -4.89 19.91
N ARG A 138 0.99 -4.31 19.36
CA ARG A 138 1.59 -3.07 19.84
C ARG A 138 0.75 -1.86 19.45
N LEU A 139 0.22 -1.86 18.23
CA LEU A 139 -0.73 -0.86 17.76
C LEU A 139 -2.03 -0.91 18.57
N ALA A 140 -2.51 -2.12 18.91
CA ALA A 140 -3.65 -2.33 19.79
C ALA A 140 -3.40 -1.76 21.20
N ALA A 141 -2.25 -2.11 21.81
CA ALA A 141 -1.87 -1.59 23.12
C ALA A 141 -1.72 -0.07 23.12
N TRP A 142 -1.12 0.50 22.08
CA TRP A 142 -1.05 1.94 21.90
C TRP A 142 -2.44 2.57 21.86
N MET A 143 -3.34 2.07 21.01
CA MET A 143 -4.69 2.64 20.86
C MET A 143 -5.47 2.58 22.17
N ALA A 144 -5.31 1.50 22.95
CA ALA A 144 -5.89 1.36 24.28
C ALA A 144 -5.33 2.40 25.27
N SER A 145 -4.04 2.70 25.22
CA SER A 145 -3.38 3.70 26.07
C SER A 145 -3.54 5.15 25.61
N ALA A 146 -3.86 5.38 24.33
CA ALA A 146 -3.90 6.71 23.72
C ALA A 146 -5.03 7.58 24.31
N SER A 147 -4.77 8.88 24.42
CA SER A 147 -5.78 9.86 24.86
C SER A 147 -6.87 10.05 23.80
N ASP A 148 -8.07 10.49 24.21
CA ASP A 148 -9.19 10.70 23.27
C ASP A 148 -8.87 11.71 22.16
N ALA A 149 -8.00 12.69 22.45
CA ALA A 149 -7.47 13.61 21.44
C ALA A 149 -6.64 12.89 20.37
N GLN A 150 -5.71 12.02 20.79
CA GLN A 150 -4.89 11.21 19.88
C GLN A 150 -5.74 10.21 19.09
N ARG A 151 -6.78 9.62 19.71
CA ARG A 151 -7.73 8.74 19.02
C ARG A 151 -8.48 9.48 17.92
N THR A 152 -8.98 10.68 18.25
CA THR A 152 -9.69 11.52 17.30
C THR A 152 -8.78 11.94 16.16
N GLU A 153 -7.55 12.36 16.47
CA GLU A 153 -6.53 12.71 15.48
C GLU A 153 -6.23 11.54 14.53
N PHE A 154 -6.09 10.32 15.08
CA PHE A 154 -5.92 9.11 14.29
C PHE A 154 -7.08 8.89 13.31
N PHE A 155 -8.33 8.96 13.78
CA PHE A 155 -9.49 8.78 12.91
C PHE A 155 -9.68 9.91 11.89
N THR A 156 -9.26 11.14 12.20
CA THR A 156 -9.33 12.25 11.24
C THR A 156 -8.25 12.16 10.16
N THR A 157 -7.14 11.48 10.44
CA THR A 157 -6.00 11.36 9.51
C THR A 157 -6.16 10.14 8.60
N SER A 158 -6.94 10.23 7.54
CA SER A 158 -7.19 9.10 6.61
C SER A 158 -5.92 8.46 6.04
N THR A 159 -4.82 9.21 5.91
CA THR A 159 -3.54 8.71 5.37
C THR A 159 -2.82 7.74 6.29
N THR A 160 -3.11 7.73 7.60
CA THR A 160 -2.47 6.86 8.60
C THR A 160 -3.33 5.62 8.86
N VAL A 161 -4.66 5.81 8.88
CA VAL A 161 -5.64 4.74 9.11
C VAL A 161 -5.47 3.60 8.12
N GLY A 162 -5.45 3.88 6.81
CA GLY A 162 -5.36 2.83 5.78
C GLY A 162 -4.18 1.86 5.98
N PRO A 163 -2.91 2.34 6.04
CA PRO A 163 -1.75 1.49 6.28
C PRO A 163 -1.82 0.71 7.60
N VAL A 164 -2.25 1.36 8.70
CA VAL A 164 -2.35 0.72 10.02
C VAL A 164 -3.38 -0.41 10.00
N LEU A 165 -4.54 -0.19 9.38
CA LEU A 165 -5.57 -1.23 9.26
C LEU A 165 -5.12 -2.40 8.40
N LEU A 166 -4.38 -2.15 7.33
CA LEU A 166 -3.82 -3.22 6.51
C LEU A 166 -2.83 -4.08 7.31
N VAL A 167 -2.02 -3.48 8.18
CA VAL A 167 -1.14 -4.20 9.11
C VAL A 167 -1.97 -5.03 10.09
N MET A 168 -2.96 -4.43 10.75
CA MET A 168 -3.84 -5.12 11.71
C MET A 168 -4.52 -6.34 11.08
N SER A 169 -5.10 -6.16 9.89
CA SER A 169 -5.73 -7.24 9.13
C SER A 169 -4.73 -8.33 8.71
N ARG A 170 -3.49 -7.96 8.40
CA ARG A 170 -2.45 -8.92 7.99
C ARG A 170 -2.00 -9.80 9.16
N ASP A 171 -1.88 -9.21 10.34
CA ASP A 171 -1.54 -9.94 11.56
C ASP A 171 -2.72 -10.77 12.10
N GLY A 172 -3.93 -10.53 11.60
CA GLY A 172 -5.14 -11.27 12.00
C GLY A 172 -5.85 -10.67 13.21
N ALA A 173 -5.53 -9.43 13.57
CA ALA A 173 -6.18 -8.69 14.67
C ALA A 173 -7.53 -8.07 14.21
N ASP A 174 -8.36 -8.88 13.55
CA ASP A 174 -9.61 -8.42 12.95
C ASP A 174 -10.63 -7.97 14.02
N GLU A 175 -10.66 -8.67 15.16
CA GLU A 175 -11.55 -8.34 16.28
C GLU A 175 -11.24 -6.95 16.85
N THR A 176 -9.97 -6.61 16.99
CA THR A 176 -9.55 -5.27 17.44
C THR A 176 -9.95 -4.18 16.46
N VAL A 177 -9.88 -4.44 15.15
CA VAL A 177 -10.36 -3.49 14.12
C VAL A 177 -11.87 -3.26 14.25
N TRP A 178 -12.65 -4.30 14.55
CA TRP A 178 -14.09 -4.16 14.82
C TRP A 178 -14.36 -3.35 16.09
N GLU A 179 -13.57 -3.54 17.14
CA GLU A 179 -13.69 -2.75 18.37
C GLU A 179 -13.39 -1.27 18.10
N TRP A 180 -12.37 -0.97 17.29
CA TRP A 180 -12.06 0.40 16.89
C TRP A 180 -13.18 1.04 16.07
N LEU A 181 -13.81 0.28 15.17
CA LEU A 181 -14.98 0.77 14.43
C LEU A 181 -16.18 1.04 15.36
N LYS A 182 -16.45 0.15 16.32
CA LYS A 182 -17.49 0.38 17.34
C LYS A 182 -17.19 1.61 18.18
N HIS A 183 -15.92 1.83 18.53
CA HIS A 183 -15.50 3.03 19.25
C HIS A 183 -15.71 4.29 18.39
N LEU A 184 -15.35 4.25 17.10
CA LEU A 184 -15.61 5.34 16.15
C LEU A 184 -17.10 5.67 16.08
N HIS A 185 -17.99 4.67 16.04
CA HIS A 185 -19.43 4.88 16.07
C HIS A 185 -19.92 5.53 17.38
N ARG A 186 -19.39 5.11 18.54
CA ARG A 186 -19.74 5.74 19.84
C ARG A 186 -19.26 7.19 19.94
N CYS A 187 -18.03 7.47 19.49
CA CYS A 187 -17.49 8.83 19.46
C CYS A 187 -18.29 9.73 18.53
N LYS A 188 -18.79 9.15 17.43
CA LYS A 188 -19.65 9.86 16.49
C LYS A 188 -20.87 10.45 17.15
N ASP A 189 -21.62 9.64 17.89
CA ASP A 189 -22.87 10.09 18.52
C ASP A 189 -22.63 11.23 19.53
N ALA A 190 -21.52 11.18 20.26
CA ALA A 190 -21.16 12.22 21.24
C ALA A 190 -20.71 13.54 20.59
N SER A 191 -19.93 13.48 19.51
CA SER A 191 -19.35 14.68 18.87
C SER A 191 -20.14 15.20 17.66
N PHE A 192 -21.11 14.45 17.16
CA PHE A 192 -21.97 14.85 16.03
C PHE A 192 -22.65 16.19 16.28
N VAL A 193 -22.94 16.51 17.54
CA VAL A 193 -23.55 17.77 17.97
C VAL A 193 -22.58 18.95 17.90
N ALA A 194 -21.27 18.72 18.00
CA ALA A 194 -20.29 19.79 18.23
C ALA A 194 -19.64 20.34 16.96
N HIS A 195 -19.27 19.49 15.97
CA HIS A 195 -18.44 19.95 14.84
C HIS A 195 -18.71 19.20 13.53
N GLN A 196 -19.57 19.75 12.65
CA GLN A 196 -19.87 19.19 11.31
C GLN A 196 -18.63 19.04 10.41
N GLN A 197 -17.56 19.80 10.65
CA GLN A 197 -16.34 19.78 9.82
C GLN A 197 -15.62 18.42 9.86
N HIS A 198 -15.66 17.70 10.98
CA HIS A 198 -15.04 16.38 11.12
C HIS A 198 -15.93 15.23 10.63
N LEU A 199 -17.21 15.49 10.33
CA LEU A 199 -18.14 14.44 9.91
C LEU A 199 -17.65 13.75 8.63
N ARG A 200 -17.13 14.52 7.67
CA ARG A 200 -16.67 13.95 6.40
C ARG A 200 -15.42 13.08 6.58
N THR A 201 -14.45 13.52 7.38
CA THR A 201 -13.24 12.73 7.62
C THR A 201 -13.55 11.44 8.39
N TRP A 202 -14.52 11.48 9.31
CA TRP A 202 -14.99 10.29 10.02
C TRP A 202 -15.73 9.31 9.12
N LEU A 203 -16.57 9.81 8.20
CA LEU A 203 -17.23 8.99 7.20
C LEU A 203 -16.22 8.37 6.22
N ASP A 204 -15.16 9.10 5.87
CA ASP A 204 -14.06 8.56 5.04
C ASP A 204 -13.27 7.50 5.81
N ALA A 205 -13.01 7.70 7.11
CA ALA A 205 -12.38 6.70 7.96
C ALA A 205 -13.26 5.44 8.07
N GLU A 206 -14.56 5.57 8.36
CA GLU A 206 -15.51 4.46 8.40
C GLU A 206 -15.49 3.66 7.08
N ASP A 207 -15.47 4.33 5.93
CA ASP A 207 -15.36 3.66 4.62
C ASP A 207 -14.05 2.88 4.48
N GLU A 208 -12.93 3.42 4.95
CA GLU A 208 -11.62 2.74 4.95
C GLU A 208 -11.60 1.52 5.89
N PHE A 209 -12.20 1.63 7.08
CA PHE A 209 -12.38 0.51 8.01
C PHE A 209 -13.16 -0.64 7.36
N VAL A 210 -14.32 -0.33 6.78
CA VAL A 210 -15.15 -1.34 6.11
C VAL A 210 -14.46 -1.91 4.88
N SER A 211 -13.78 -1.07 4.10
CA SER A 211 -12.96 -1.50 2.95
C SER A 211 -11.88 -2.50 3.34
N CYS A 212 -11.19 -2.27 4.47
CA CYS A 212 -10.15 -3.17 4.97
C CYS A 212 -10.73 -4.52 5.44
N MET A 213 -11.85 -4.49 6.18
CA MET A 213 -12.54 -5.70 6.65
C MET A 213 -13.08 -6.54 5.49
N ILE A 214 -13.68 -5.90 4.48
CA ILE A 214 -14.08 -6.54 3.24
C ILE A 214 -12.86 -7.19 2.59
N SER A 215 -11.76 -6.44 2.41
CA SER A 215 -10.53 -6.95 1.78
C SER A 215 -10.00 -8.20 2.50
N ASN A 216 -10.07 -8.22 3.83
CA ASN A 216 -9.68 -9.38 4.61
C ASN A 216 -10.63 -10.58 4.41
N ALA A 217 -11.94 -10.37 4.45
CA ALA A 217 -12.92 -11.41 4.16
C ALA A 217 -12.74 -11.98 2.74
N LEU A 218 -12.40 -11.12 1.77
CA LEU A 218 -12.06 -11.54 0.40
C LEU A 218 -10.79 -12.40 0.36
N ARG A 219 -9.74 -12.06 1.13
CA ARG A 219 -8.52 -12.90 1.26
C ARG A 219 -8.85 -14.27 1.83
N LYS A 220 -9.76 -14.34 2.81
CA LYS A 220 -10.28 -15.59 3.39
C LYS A 220 -11.28 -16.33 2.48
N LYS A 221 -11.54 -15.83 1.26
CA LYS A 221 -12.53 -16.36 0.29
C LYS A 221 -13.97 -16.39 0.82
N GLN A 222 -14.29 -15.54 1.80
CA GLN A 222 -15.63 -15.41 2.39
C GLN A 222 -16.41 -14.29 1.70
N PHE A 223 -16.75 -14.49 0.43
CA PHE A 223 -17.40 -13.47 -0.41
C PHE A 223 -18.78 -13.04 0.10
N THR A 224 -19.54 -13.99 0.66
CA THR A 224 -20.86 -13.73 1.25
C THR A 224 -20.77 -12.84 2.48
N ALA A 225 -19.82 -13.11 3.38
CA ALA A 225 -19.58 -12.30 4.57
C ALA A 225 -19.14 -10.88 4.17
N ALA A 226 -18.25 -10.74 3.19
CA ALA A 226 -17.82 -9.44 2.69
C ALA A 226 -19.00 -8.61 2.14
N ALA A 227 -19.89 -9.22 1.36
CA ALA A 227 -21.08 -8.55 0.83
C ALA A 227 -22.08 -8.20 1.94
N GLN A 228 -22.27 -9.06 2.95
CA GLN A 228 -23.12 -8.77 4.12
C GLN A 228 -22.58 -7.59 4.92
N GLN A 229 -21.26 -7.53 5.16
CA GLN A 229 -20.61 -6.42 5.88
C GLN A 229 -20.83 -5.09 5.16
N TYR A 230 -20.66 -5.06 3.84
CA TYR A 230 -20.95 -3.86 3.06
C TYR A 230 -22.41 -3.43 3.14
N VAL A 231 -23.35 -4.36 2.95
CA VAL A 231 -24.78 -4.03 3.01
C VAL A 231 -25.17 -3.54 4.40
N ALA A 232 -24.65 -4.14 5.46
CA ALA A 232 -24.92 -3.70 6.83
C ALA A 232 -24.36 -2.30 7.09
N ALA A 233 -23.11 -2.04 6.69
CA ALA A 233 -22.48 -0.73 6.85
C ALA A 233 -23.16 0.36 6.01
N ALA A 234 -23.53 0.04 4.76
CA ALA A 234 -24.24 0.97 3.88
C ALA A 234 -25.66 1.27 4.37
N ALA A 235 -26.37 0.26 4.90
CA ALA A 235 -27.67 0.46 5.54
C ALA A 235 -27.56 1.36 6.77
N HIS A 236 -26.56 1.13 7.63
CA HIS A 236 -26.27 2.02 8.77
C HIS A 236 -25.94 3.45 8.31
N ARG A 237 -25.16 3.60 7.25
CA ARG A 237 -24.80 4.92 6.71
C ARG A 237 -26.00 5.65 6.09
N ALA A 238 -26.97 4.91 5.57
CA ALA A 238 -28.21 5.45 5.03
C ALA A 238 -29.16 5.98 6.12
N THR A 239 -29.04 5.55 7.38
CA THR A 239 -29.85 6.10 8.49
C THR A 239 -29.30 7.42 9.04
N LEU A 240 -28.14 7.88 8.56
CA LEU A 240 -27.54 9.13 9.01
C LEU A 240 -28.19 10.35 8.34
N PRO A 241 -28.20 11.53 9.00
CA PRO A 241 -28.78 12.75 8.43
C PRO A 241 -28.15 13.20 7.10
N GLN A 242 -26.87 12.85 6.89
CA GLN A 242 -26.14 13.12 5.65
C GLN A 242 -25.59 11.79 5.12
N PRO A 243 -26.36 11.07 4.28
CA PRO A 243 -25.89 9.82 3.70
C PRO A 243 -24.77 10.11 2.71
N ALA A 244 -23.55 9.74 3.07
CA ALA A 244 -22.43 9.73 2.13
C ALA A 244 -22.28 8.32 1.52
N PRO A 245 -21.84 8.19 0.27
CA PRO A 245 -21.54 6.88 -0.30
C PRO A 245 -20.29 6.25 0.33
N MET A 246 -20.23 4.92 0.36
CA MET A 246 -19.05 4.13 0.75
C MET A 246 -18.26 3.72 -0.50
N ILE A 247 -17.30 4.56 -0.89
CA ILE A 247 -16.60 4.50 -2.18
C ILE A 247 -15.51 3.42 -2.14
N ALA A 248 -14.70 3.38 -1.09
CA ALA A 248 -13.60 2.44 -0.94
C ALA A 248 -14.14 1.01 -0.78
N ALA A 249 -15.11 0.82 0.13
CA ALA A 249 -15.76 -0.47 0.35
C ALA A 249 -16.47 -0.98 -0.91
N TRP A 250 -17.22 -0.12 -1.61
CA TRP A 250 -17.85 -0.46 -2.89
C TRP A 250 -16.81 -0.92 -3.92
N THR A 251 -15.72 -0.18 -4.06
CA THR A 251 -14.68 -0.50 -5.04
C THR A 251 -14.10 -1.90 -4.82
N ARG A 252 -13.89 -2.33 -3.57
CA ARG A 252 -13.39 -3.67 -3.27
C ARG A 252 -14.36 -4.77 -3.71
N ILE A 253 -15.64 -4.63 -3.38
CA ILE A 253 -16.68 -5.61 -3.79
C ILE A 253 -16.86 -5.61 -5.30
N ALA A 254 -16.94 -4.42 -5.90
CA ALA A 254 -17.12 -4.28 -7.33
C ALA A 254 -15.95 -4.88 -8.12
N SER A 255 -14.71 -4.69 -7.63
CA SER A 255 -13.52 -5.34 -8.18
C SER A 255 -13.62 -6.85 -8.12
N LEU A 256 -14.04 -7.41 -6.98
CA LEU A 256 -14.22 -8.85 -6.85
C LEU A 256 -15.24 -9.38 -7.86
N VAL A 257 -16.42 -8.75 -7.95
CA VAL A 257 -17.48 -9.19 -8.85
C VAL A 257 -17.03 -9.10 -10.30
N ALA A 258 -16.36 -8.02 -10.70
CA ALA A 258 -15.83 -7.87 -12.04
C ALA A 258 -14.75 -8.92 -12.38
N MET A 259 -13.87 -9.25 -11.42
CA MET A 259 -12.82 -10.25 -11.62
C MET A 259 -13.36 -11.69 -11.64
N LYS A 260 -14.32 -12.02 -10.77
CA LYS A 260 -14.90 -13.37 -10.66
C LYS A 260 -16.07 -13.60 -11.62
N ARG A 261 -16.64 -12.53 -12.18
CA ARG A 261 -17.80 -12.55 -13.07
C ARG A 261 -18.91 -13.41 -12.45
N ARG A 262 -19.51 -14.33 -13.21
CA ARG A 262 -20.59 -15.25 -12.74
C ARG A 262 -20.19 -16.21 -11.60
N ARG A 263 -18.90 -16.31 -11.24
CA ARG A 263 -18.39 -17.22 -10.20
C ARG A 263 -18.14 -16.54 -8.85
N HIS A 264 -18.74 -15.38 -8.60
CA HIS A 264 -18.52 -14.63 -7.36
C HIS A 264 -19.14 -15.28 -6.11
N GLY A 265 -20.13 -16.20 -6.26
CA GLY A 265 -20.71 -16.97 -5.15
C GLY A 265 -21.53 -16.16 -4.14
N ILE A 266 -22.05 -14.99 -4.54
CA ILE A 266 -22.88 -14.12 -3.70
C ILE A 266 -24.35 -14.46 -4.02
N PRO A 267 -25.19 -14.79 -3.01
CA PRO A 267 -26.61 -15.06 -3.21
C PRO A 267 -27.33 -13.90 -3.88
N SER A 268 -28.33 -14.21 -4.71
CA SER A 268 -29.05 -13.20 -5.51
C SER A 268 -29.71 -12.11 -4.68
N ALA A 269 -30.43 -12.48 -3.62
CA ALA A 269 -31.06 -11.53 -2.71
C ALA A 269 -30.05 -10.56 -2.07
N LEU A 270 -28.87 -11.06 -1.69
CA LEU A 270 -27.81 -10.22 -1.13
C LEU A 270 -27.19 -9.31 -2.19
N PHE A 271 -26.99 -9.85 -3.41
CA PHE A 271 -26.47 -9.09 -4.54
C PHE A 271 -27.38 -7.92 -4.92
N SER A 272 -28.71 -8.13 -4.95
CA SER A 272 -29.67 -7.05 -5.19
C SER A 272 -29.58 -5.96 -4.12
N ARG A 273 -29.34 -6.32 -2.85
CA ARG A 273 -29.10 -5.35 -1.77
C ARG A 273 -27.79 -4.59 -1.93
N VAL A 274 -26.72 -5.26 -2.37
CA VAL A 274 -25.44 -4.60 -2.70
C VAL A 274 -25.67 -3.55 -3.80
N LEU A 275 -26.40 -3.89 -4.86
CA LEU A 275 -26.74 -2.94 -5.92
C LEU A 275 -27.63 -1.79 -5.45
N ALA A 276 -28.57 -2.03 -4.53
CA ALA A 276 -29.43 -0.99 -3.99
C ALA A 276 -28.67 0.09 -3.22
N HIS A 277 -27.50 -0.26 -2.66
CA HIS A 277 -26.62 0.67 -1.95
C HIS A 277 -25.45 1.19 -2.81
N ALA A 278 -25.47 0.95 -4.12
CA ALA A 278 -24.43 1.41 -5.01
C ALA A 278 -24.29 2.94 -4.95
N PRO A 279 -23.06 3.49 -4.96
CA PRO A 279 -22.84 4.92 -4.97
C PRO A 279 -23.49 5.57 -6.21
N PRO A 280 -24.02 6.81 -6.10
CA PRO A 280 -24.51 7.53 -7.25
C PRO A 280 -23.37 7.87 -8.21
N LEU A 281 -23.67 7.99 -9.50
CA LEU A 281 -22.70 8.27 -10.57
C LEU A 281 -21.83 9.50 -10.27
N ASP A 282 -22.38 10.54 -9.67
CA ASP A 282 -21.64 11.77 -9.34
C ASP A 282 -20.52 11.52 -8.30
N ALA A 283 -20.76 10.62 -7.35
CA ALA A 283 -19.76 10.21 -6.37
C ALA A 283 -18.72 9.26 -6.96
N MET A 284 -18.96 8.72 -8.17
CA MET A 284 -18.07 7.80 -8.86
C MET A 284 -16.88 8.50 -9.51
N ALA A 285 -16.69 9.80 -9.33
CA ALA A 285 -15.44 10.48 -9.68
C ALA A 285 -14.19 9.80 -9.05
N LYS A 286 -14.35 8.98 -8.00
CA LYS A 286 -13.27 8.22 -7.37
C LYS A 286 -13.26 6.72 -7.71
N THR A 287 -14.31 6.19 -8.34
CA THR A 287 -14.47 4.75 -8.66
C THR A 287 -14.61 4.52 -10.16
N TYR A 288 -14.52 3.27 -10.57
CA TYR A 288 -14.53 2.88 -11.99
C TYR A 288 -15.55 1.80 -12.32
N TYR A 289 -16.07 1.12 -11.29
CA TYR A 289 -17.19 0.23 -11.44
C TYR A 289 -18.47 0.97 -11.07
N SER A 290 -19.26 1.26 -12.10
CA SER A 290 -20.65 1.65 -11.91
C SER A 290 -21.51 0.47 -11.44
N SER A 291 -22.69 0.78 -10.90
CA SER A 291 -23.70 -0.23 -10.60
C SER A 291 -24.07 -1.02 -11.87
N GLY A 292 -23.97 -0.41 -13.06
CA GLY A 292 -24.19 -1.06 -14.34
C GLY A 292 -23.20 -2.18 -14.65
N PHE A 293 -21.92 -2.03 -14.29
CA PHE A 293 -20.96 -3.13 -14.44
C PHE A 293 -21.33 -4.34 -13.58
N LEU A 294 -21.86 -4.12 -12.37
CA LEU A 294 -22.24 -5.21 -11.48
C LEU A 294 -23.59 -5.81 -11.87
N ALA A 295 -24.53 -5.01 -12.37
CA ALA A 295 -25.83 -5.48 -12.85
C ALA A 295 -25.70 -6.52 -13.99
N LEU A 296 -24.62 -6.47 -14.76
CA LEU A 296 -24.29 -7.47 -15.79
C LEU A 296 -24.13 -8.88 -15.20
N TYR A 297 -23.56 -8.97 -13.99
CA TYR A 297 -23.20 -10.23 -13.34
C TYR A 297 -24.21 -10.67 -12.27
N HIS A 298 -25.40 -10.08 -12.24
CA HIS A 298 -26.44 -10.51 -11.31
C HIS A 298 -26.78 -12.00 -11.55
N PRO A 299 -26.81 -12.86 -10.50
CA PRO A 299 -26.99 -14.31 -10.65
C PRO A 299 -28.33 -14.69 -11.33
N ASP A 300 -29.44 -14.08 -10.91
CA ASP A 300 -30.76 -14.44 -11.45
C ASP A 300 -31.22 -13.58 -12.64
N ARG A 301 -30.79 -12.32 -12.69
CA ARG A 301 -31.33 -11.30 -13.61
C ARG A 301 -30.23 -10.42 -14.19
N PRO A 302 -29.31 -10.99 -14.98
CA PRO A 302 -28.22 -10.21 -15.57
C PRO A 302 -28.81 -9.15 -16.52
N SER A 303 -28.40 -7.88 -16.38
CA SER A 303 -28.97 -6.77 -17.14
C SER A 303 -27.89 -5.88 -17.76
N VAL A 304 -28.06 -5.58 -19.05
CA VAL A 304 -27.14 -4.72 -19.84
C VAL A 304 -27.57 -3.25 -19.81
N GLN A 305 -28.85 -2.96 -19.53
CA GLN A 305 -29.40 -1.61 -19.68
C GLN A 305 -28.71 -0.55 -18.81
N PRO A 306 -28.39 -0.80 -17.52
CA PRO A 306 -27.77 0.23 -16.70
C PRO A 306 -26.37 0.58 -17.21
N LEU A 307 -25.58 -0.43 -17.61
CA LEU A 307 -24.26 -0.19 -18.20
C LEU A 307 -24.36 0.59 -19.52
N TYR A 308 -25.32 0.26 -20.37
CA TYR A 308 -25.57 1.00 -21.61
C TYR A 308 -25.85 2.48 -21.33
N HIS A 309 -26.71 2.78 -20.34
CA HIS A 309 -27.04 4.15 -19.94
C HIS A 309 -25.81 4.88 -19.38
N ASP A 310 -25.04 4.23 -18.50
CA ASP A 310 -23.82 4.81 -17.92
C ASP A 310 -22.80 5.18 -19.02
N LEU A 311 -22.61 4.32 -20.02
CA LEU A 311 -21.70 4.57 -21.14
C LEU A 311 -22.22 5.60 -22.16
N HIS A 312 -23.52 5.87 -22.19
CA HIS A 312 -24.07 6.98 -23.00
C HIS A 312 -23.88 8.33 -22.34
N ASN A 313 -23.62 8.37 -21.03
CA ASN A 313 -23.38 9.61 -20.33
C ASN A 313 -21.95 10.11 -20.61
N GLU A 314 -21.83 11.16 -21.43
CA GLU A 314 -20.54 11.74 -21.82
C GLU A 314 -19.69 12.17 -20.61
N ALA A 315 -20.32 12.67 -19.54
CA ALA A 315 -19.62 13.06 -18.32
C ALA A 315 -18.95 11.86 -17.64
N PHE A 316 -19.65 10.71 -17.61
CA PHE A 316 -19.10 9.46 -17.10
C PHE A 316 -17.91 8.99 -17.96
N VAL A 317 -18.06 8.98 -19.28
CA VAL A 317 -17.02 8.54 -20.22
C VAL A 317 -15.78 9.44 -20.16
N ALA A 318 -15.96 10.76 -20.08
CA ALA A 318 -14.87 11.72 -19.94
C ALA A 318 -14.08 11.52 -18.65
N HIS A 319 -14.76 11.20 -17.55
CA HIS A 319 -14.11 10.88 -16.28
C HIS A 319 -13.41 9.52 -16.30
N TRP A 320 -14.11 8.52 -16.82
CA TRP A 320 -13.64 7.13 -16.92
C TRP A 320 -12.39 7.01 -17.80
N SER A 321 -12.32 7.75 -18.91
CA SER A 321 -11.14 7.77 -19.80
C SER A 321 -9.90 8.38 -19.15
N LYS A 322 -10.04 9.49 -18.40
CA LYS A 322 -8.92 10.08 -17.61
C LYS A 322 -8.40 9.09 -16.57
N TRP A 323 -9.30 8.31 -15.98
CA TRP A 323 -8.96 7.36 -14.95
C TRP A 323 -8.25 6.11 -15.51
N LYS A 324 -8.70 5.60 -16.66
CA LYS A 324 -8.21 4.36 -17.28
C LYS A 324 -6.68 4.32 -17.37
N TRP A 325 -6.06 5.42 -17.78
CA TRP A 325 -4.61 5.51 -18.00
C TRP A 325 -3.76 5.43 -16.74
N ARG A 326 -4.35 5.60 -15.55
CA ARG A 326 -3.60 5.61 -14.27
C ARG A 326 -3.51 4.23 -13.61
N ARG A 327 -3.98 3.17 -14.27
CA ARG A 327 -4.34 1.91 -13.61
C ARG A 327 -3.66 0.69 -14.25
N THR A 328 -3.58 -0.36 -13.45
CA THR A 328 -2.96 -1.63 -13.83
C THR A 328 -3.72 -2.28 -14.99
N THR A 329 -2.96 -2.90 -15.90
CA THR A 329 -3.47 -3.65 -17.06
C THR A 329 -4.56 -4.66 -16.71
N LYS A 330 -4.46 -5.36 -15.56
CA LYS A 330 -5.48 -6.33 -15.10
C LYS A 330 -6.86 -5.72 -14.90
N ILE A 331 -6.93 -4.50 -14.36
CA ILE A 331 -8.20 -3.82 -14.16
C ILE A 331 -8.78 -3.37 -15.50
N GLN A 332 -7.93 -2.88 -16.41
CA GLN A 332 -8.35 -2.54 -17.76
C GLN A 332 -8.90 -3.77 -18.50
N GLN A 333 -8.23 -4.93 -18.37
CA GLN A 333 -8.70 -6.21 -18.92
C GLN A 333 -10.03 -6.66 -18.30
N ALA A 334 -10.21 -6.52 -16.99
CA ALA A 334 -11.47 -6.87 -16.32
C ALA A 334 -12.64 -5.99 -16.80
N LEU A 335 -12.40 -4.68 -16.95
CA LEU A 335 -13.39 -3.74 -17.49
C LEU A 335 -13.71 -4.02 -18.96
N LEU A 336 -12.68 -4.24 -19.79
CA LEU A 336 -12.85 -4.60 -21.18
C LEU A 336 -13.65 -5.90 -21.31
N THR A 337 -13.34 -6.90 -20.48
CA THR A 337 -14.11 -8.14 -20.52
C THR A 337 -15.57 -7.91 -20.15
N ALA A 338 -15.86 -7.05 -19.16
CA ALA A 338 -17.24 -6.73 -18.81
C ALA A 338 -17.99 -6.06 -19.97
N ILE A 339 -17.32 -5.21 -20.76
CA ILE A 339 -17.90 -4.59 -21.95
C ILE A 339 -18.17 -5.64 -23.04
N LEU A 340 -17.24 -6.58 -23.26
CA LEU A 340 -17.43 -7.68 -24.22
C LEU A 340 -18.54 -8.65 -23.78
N ASP A 341 -18.62 -8.96 -22.49
CA ASP A 341 -19.70 -9.78 -21.93
C ASP A 341 -21.07 -9.07 -22.06
N ALA A 342 -21.10 -7.74 -21.93
CA ALA A 342 -22.29 -6.94 -22.21
C ALA A 342 -22.69 -6.97 -23.69
N ALA A 343 -21.72 -6.92 -24.61
CA ALA A 343 -21.96 -7.06 -26.04
C ALA A 343 -22.54 -8.44 -26.39
N ASP A 344 -21.98 -9.52 -25.82
CA ASP A 344 -22.45 -10.90 -26.00
C ASP A 344 -23.88 -11.08 -25.47
N MET A 345 -24.16 -10.55 -24.28
CA MET A 345 -25.51 -10.57 -23.70
C MET A 345 -26.52 -9.73 -24.49
N ALA A 346 -26.10 -8.60 -25.07
CA ALA A 346 -26.98 -7.81 -25.94
C ALA A 346 -27.26 -8.55 -27.26
N SER A 347 -26.24 -9.19 -27.83
CA SER A 347 -26.32 -9.97 -29.07
C SER A 347 -27.25 -11.17 -28.94
N SER A 348 -27.06 -11.98 -27.88
CA SER A 348 -27.91 -13.14 -27.58
C SER A 348 -29.38 -12.79 -27.32
N ARG A 349 -29.68 -11.55 -26.92
CA ARG A 349 -31.05 -11.02 -26.76
C ARG A 349 -31.62 -10.37 -28.03
N GLY A 350 -30.92 -10.44 -29.16
CA GLY A 350 -31.34 -9.83 -30.42
C GLY A 350 -31.19 -8.30 -30.46
N LYS A 351 -30.55 -7.68 -29.47
CA LYS A 351 -30.35 -6.22 -29.40
C LYS A 351 -29.07 -5.81 -30.14
N THR A 352 -29.07 -5.99 -31.46
CA THR A 352 -27.90 -5.78 -32.34
C THR A 352 -27.32 -4.36 -32.26
N ALA A 353 -28.16 -3.33 -32.11
CA ALA A 353 -27.71 -1.94 -31.95
C ALA A 353 -26.90 -1.73 -30.66
N GLN A 354 -27.36 -2.29 -29.53
CA GLN A 354 -26.63 -2.20 -28.27
C GLN A 354 -25.31 -2.99 -28.32
N ALA A 355 -25.31 -4.17 -28.94
CA ALA A 355 -24.10 -4.97 -29.12
C ALA A 355 -23.04 -4.22 -29.96
N ARG A 356 -23.45 -3.59 -31.07
CA ARG A 356 -22.56 -2.75 -31.89
C ARG A 356 -21.98 -1.58 -31.10
N PHE A 357 -22.82 -0.88 -30.32
CA PHE A 357 -22.35 0.22 -29.46
C PHE A 357 -21.25 -0.23 -28.50
N PHE A 358 -21.41 -1.36 -27.80
CA PHE A 358 -20.37 -1.85 -26.88
C PHE A 358 -19.07 -2.22 -27.59
N LEU A 359 -19.15 -2.82 -28.79
CA LEU A 359 -17.97 -3.16 -29.58
C LEU A 359 -17.24 -1.91 -30.09
N ASP A 360 -17.98 -0.91 -30.56
CA ASP A 360 -17.41 0.36 -31.03
C ASP A 360 -16.79 1.16 -29.86
N PHE A 361 -17.44 1.13 -28.70
CA PHE A 361 -16.92 1.71 -27.45
C PHE A 361 -15.63 1.01 -27.02
N ALA A 362 -15.59 -0.33 -27.05
CA ALA A 362 -14.39 -1.09 -26.72
C ALA A 362 -13.21 -0.75 -27.64
N GLN A 363 -13.44 -0.65 -28.95
CA GLN A 363 -12.39 -0.30 -29.93
C GLN A 363 -11.89 1.13 -29.77
N THR A 364 -12.80 2.07 -29.50
CA THR A 364 -12.42 3.49 -29.35
C THR A 364 -11.63 3.71 -28.07
N HIS A 365 -12.01 3.05 -26.99
CA HIS A 365 -11.39 3.28 -25.70
C HIS A 365 -10.25 2.34 -25.36
N PHE A 366 -10.13 1.16 -25.97
CA PHE A 366 -9.05 0.19 -25.76
C PHE A 366 -8.29 -0.20 -27.05
N PRO A 367 -7.74 0.78 -27.80
CA PRO A 367 -7.03 0.48 -29.05
C PRO A 367 -5.78 -0.37 -28.84
N ASP A 368 -5.17 -0.32 -27.65
CA ASP A 368 -3.95 -1.08 -27.33
C ASP A 368 -4.22 -2.58 -27.14
N ILE A 369 -5.47 -2.97 -26.89
CA ILE A 369 -5.85 -4.36 -26.59
C ILE A 369 -6.75 -4.92 -27.69
N VAL A 370 -7.65 -4.11 -28.25
CA VAL A 370 -8.59 -4.53 -29.30
C VAL A 370 -8.30 -3.74 -30.57
N SER A 371 -7.90 -4.45 -31.62
CA SER A 371 -7.66 -3.86 -32.92
C SER A 371 -8.97 -3.35 -33.53
N ARG A 372 -8.88 -2.25 -34.29
CA ARG A 372 -10.03 -1.75 -35.04
C ARG A 372 -10.29 -2.70 -36.21
N ALA A 373 -11.19 -3.66 -36.00
CA ALA A 373 -11.67 -4.55 -37.05
C ALA A 373 -12.29 -3.75 -38.20
N GLU A 374 -11.96 -4.11 -39.44
CA GLU A 374 -12.47 -3.46 -40.65
C GLU A 374 -14.01 -3.55 -40.74
N ALA A 375 -14.61 -2.53 -41.38
CA ALA A 375 -16.03 -2.15 -41.25
C ALA A 375 -17.08 -3.18 -41.72
N VAL A 376 -16.70 -4.36 -42.18
CA VAL A 376 -17.59 -5.32 -42.88
C VAL A 376 -17.89 -6.58 -42.06
N ALA A 377 -17.19 -6.84 -40.95
CA ALA A 377 -17.40 -8.05 -40.16
C ALA A 377 -18.71 -8.01 -39.34
N SER A 378 -19.41 -9.14 -39.27
CA SER A 378 -20.61 -9.31 -38.44
C SER A 378 -20.30 -9.03 -36.96
N PRO A 379 -21.27 -8.54 -36.13
CA PRO A 379 -21.01 -8.27 -34.71
C PRO A 379 -20.49 -9.49 -33.93
N ALA A 380 -20.90 -10.70 -34.31
CA ALA A 380 -20.40 -11.94 -33.73
C ALA A 380 -18.92 -12.16 -34.06
N ALA A 381 -18.53 -12.04 -35.34
CA ALA A 381 -17.14 -12.19 -35.76
C ALA A 381 -16.21 -11.15 -35.10
N ARG A 382 -16.68 -9.90 -34.97
CA ARG A 382 -15.94 -8.85 -34.25
C ARG A 382 -15.75 -9.18 -32.77
N LEU A 383 -16.74 -9.81 -32.15
CA LEU A 383 -16.69 -10.20 -30.74
C LEU A 383 -15.69 -11.34 -30.51
N ASP A 384 -15.70 -12.35 -31.39
CA ASP A 384 -14.76 -13.48 -31.33
C ASP A 384 -13.32 -13.00 -31.50
N GLN A 385 -13.05 -12.14 -32.49
CA GLN A 385 -11.73 -11.52 -32.69
C GLN A 385 -11.27 -10.74 -31.45
N ALA A 386 -12.14 -9.89 -30.87
CA ALA A 386 -11.79 -9.10 -29.69
C ALA A 386 -11.48 -9.98 -28.46
N ARG A 387 -12.10 -11.17 -28.35
CA ARG A 387 -11.80 -12.14 -27.29
C ARG A 387 -10.44 -12.82 -27.52
N GLU A 388 -10.12 -13.20 -28.75
CA GLU A 388 -8.82 -13.80 -29.11
C GLU A 388 -7.66 -12.83 -28.82
N GLU A 389 -7.81 -11.56 -29.20
CA GLU A 389 -6.80 -10.52 -28.93
C GLU A 389 -6.61 -10.29 -27.43
N LEU A 390 -7.70 -10.28 -26.65
CA LEU A 390 -7.65 -10.14 -25.20
C LEU A 390 -6.91 -11.31 -24.53
N GLU A 391 -7.18 -12.55 -24.93
CA GLU A 391 -6.50 -13.74 -24.37
C GLU A 391 -5.01 -13.78 -24.77
N SER A 392 -4.68 -13.38 -26.00
CA SER A 392 -3.28 -13.19 -26.44
C SER A 392 -2.54 -12.18 -25.56
N HIS A 393 -3.17 -11.05 -25.28
CA HIS A 393 -2.60 -10.01 -24.42
C HIS A 393 -2.44 -10.47 -22.97
N ARG A 394 -3.35 -11.32 -22.47
CA ARG A 394 -3.27 -11.88 -21.12
C ARG A 394 -2.10 -12.85 -20.95
N GLY A 395 -1.86 -13.71 -21.94
CA GLY A 395 -0.73 -14.65 -21.94
C GLY A 395 0.63 -13.96 -21.83
N SER A 396 0.76 -12.76 -22.42
CA SER A 396 2.00 -11.95 -22.36
C SER A 396 2.29 -11.40 -20.96
N ILE A 397 1.26 -11.05 -20.18
CA ILE A 397 1.41 -10.40 -18.88
C ILE A 397 1.68 -11.40 -17.75
N ASP A 398 1.14 -12.61 -17.84
CA ASP A 398 1.22 -13.59 -16.74
C ASP A 398 2.64 -14.18 -16.53
N HIS A 399 3.61 -13.87 -17.40
CA HIS A 399 5.03 -14.19 -17.17
C HIS A 399 5.75 -13.20 -16.25
N GLY A 400 5.09 -12.10 -15.85
CA GLY A 400 5.55 -11.20 -14.80
C GLY A 400 4.82 -11.47 -13.48
N HIS A 401 5.53 -12.07 -12.51
CA HIS A 401 5.15 -12.34 -11.11
C HIS A 401 3.82 -11.69 -10.64
N LEU A 402 2.75 -12.47 -10.58
CA LEU A 402 1.43 -12.06 -10.09
C LEU A 402 1.32 -12.25 -8.57
N GLU A 403 1.24 -11.17 -7.79
CA GLU A 403 0.60 -11.30 -6.47
C GLU A 403 -0.08 -10.07 -5.88
N TRP A 404 -0.34 -8.96 -6.59
CA TRP A 404 -0.99 -7.82 -5.90
C TRP A 404 -1.96 -7.03 -6.78
N ALA A 405 -3.26 -7.22 -6.53
CA ALA A 405 -4.33 -6.32 -6.97
C ALA A 405 -5.41 -6.14 -5.88
N VAL A 406 -5.05 -6.30 -4.61
CA VAL A 406 -5.86 -5.89 -3.45
C VAL A 406 -4.94 -5.16 -2.46
N GLY A 407 -4.34 -4.08 -2.95
CA GLY A 407 -3.74 -3.02 -2.13
C GLY A 407 -4.64 -1.80 -2.19
#